data_AF-A0A962LY74-F1
#
_entry.id   AF-A0A962LY74-F1
#
_cell.length_a   1.000
_cell.length_b   1.000
_cell.length_c   1.000
_cell.angle_alpha   90.00
_cell.angle_beta   90.00
_cell.angle_gamma   90.00
#
_symmetry.space_group_name_H-M   'P 1'
#
loop_
_entity.id
_entity.type
_entity.pdbx_description
1 polymer ?
#
loop_
_entity_poly.entity_id
_entity_poly.type
_entity_poly.pdbx_seq_one_letter_code
_entity_poly.pdbx_strand_id
1 'polypeptide(L)'
;MRNVLTTFLILVLAGCATKPTEALGPHDFKFGLLVGDSMKSLDVTENKFIIPYKVGTKLPYFGFKIIPDHNKPYSIQTVIYLPAPPKTTSGNLKGQPQDYATGIKSLVKSYRGRSVIGYRLEPGDPCGDYKLVVLINGKPWQEVNYKVVPANA
;
A
#
# COMPACT_ATOMS: atom_id res chain seq x y z
N MET A 1 -62.46 -32.97 35.61
CA MET A 1 -62.48 -31.55 35.17
C MET A 1 -61.09 -31.18 34.70
N ARG A 2 -61.04 -30.41 33.60
CA ARG A 2 -59.89 -29.85 32.87
C ARG A 2 -58.68 -29.48 33.75
N ASN A 3 -57.47 -29.71 33.23
CA ASN A 3 -56.60 -28.60 32.83
C ASN A 3 -55.46 -29.09 31.93
N VAL A 4 -55.57 -28.70 30.66
CA VAL A 4 -54.49 -28.68 29.66
C VAL A 4 -53.65 -27.45 29.99
N LEU A 5 -52.36 -27.61 30.28
CA LEU A 5 -51.44 -26.47 30.35
C LEU A 5 -50.36 -26.66 29.30
N THR A 6 -50.61 -26.07 28.15
CA THR A 6 -49.69 -25.87 27.04
C THR A 6 -48.58 -24.91 27.49
N THR A 7 -47.36 -25.41 27.69
CA THR A 7 -46.21 -24.52 27.95
C THR A 7 -45.67 -23.98 26.63
N PHE A 8 -45.76 -22.66 26.49
CA PHE A 8 -45.29 -21.90 25.35
C PHE A 8 -43.76 -21.66 25.45
N LEU A 9 -43.10 -21.83 24.31
CA LEU A 9 -41.67 -21.69 24.06
C LEU A 9 -41.24 -20.20 24.06
N ILE A 10 -40.12 -19.86 24.69
CA ILE A 10 -39.31 -18.68 24.28
C ILE A 10 -37.84 -19.10 24.24
N LEU A 11 -37.37 -19.50 23.04
CA LEU A 11 -35.95 -19.56 22.73
C LEU A 11 -35.48 -18.11 22.49
N VAL A 12 -34.74 -17.54 23.44
CA VAL A 12 -33.99 -16.31 23.21
C VAL A 12 -32.76 -16.68 22.38
N LEU A 13 -32.89 -16.62 21.06
CA LEU A 13 -31.75 -16.61 20.15
C LEU A 13 -31.02 -15.28 20.37
N ALA A 14 -30.00 -15.29 21.23
CA ALA A 14 -28.99 -14.24 21.29
C ALA A 14 -28.20 -14.28 19.97
N GLY A 15 -28.77 -13.68 18.93
CA GLY A 15 -28.10 -13.48 17.66
C GLY A 15 -26.85 -12.63 17.91
N CYS A 16 -25.68 -13.25 17.75
CA CYS A 16 -24.42 -12.55 17.65
C CYS A 16 -24.50 -11.54 16.50
N ALA A 17 -24.79 -10.28 16.81
CA ALA A 17 -24.61 -9.19 15.88
C ALA A 17 -23.10 -8.93 15.74
N THR A 18 -22.41 -9.77 14.96
CA THR A 18 -21.13 -9.39 14.37
C THR A 18 -21.42 -8.20 13.46
N LYS A 19 -21.16 -6.98 13.96
CA LYS A 19 -21.14 -5.79 13.12
C LYS A 19 -20.22 -6.10 11.94
N PRO A 20 -20.67 -5.94 10.68
CA PRO A 20 -19.74 -5.99 9.57
C PRO A 20 -18.69 -4.91 9.84
N THR A 21 -17.43 -5.34 9.97
CA THR A 21 -16.32 -4.41 9.90
C THR A 21 -16.34 -3.92 8.47
N GLU A 22 -16.88 -2.72 8.24
CA GLU A 22 -16.77 -2.05 6.95
C GLU A 22 -15.29 -2.07 6.57
N ALA A 23 -14.96 -2.85 5.55
CA ALA A 23 -13.66 -2.79 4.94
C ALA A 23 -13.58 -1.45 4.20
N LEU A 24 -13.24 -0.40 4.93
CA LEU A 24 -12.91 0.92 4.38
C LEU A 24 -11.58 0.78 3.63
N GLY A 25 -11.68 0.32 2.39
CA GLY A 25 -10.57 0.21 1.45
C GLY A 25 -10.71 1.30 0.38
N PRO A 26 -9.63 2.00 0.01
CA PRO A 26 -9.66 2.92 -1.11
C PRO A 26 -10.24 2.31 -2.40
N HIS A 27 -11.10 3.07 -3.09
CA HIS A 27 -11.81 2.59 -4.28
C HIS A 27 -10.94 2.62 -5.55
N ASP A 28 -9.89 3.45 -5.59
CA ASP A 28 -8.95 3.53 -6.73
C ASP A 28 -7.50 3.50 -6.25
N PHE A 29 -6.83 2.40 -6.58
CA PHE A 29 -5.38 2.23 -6.45
C PHE A 29 -4.78 2.08 -7.84
N LYS A 30 -3.77 2.91 -8.13
CA LYS A 30 -2.91 2.69 -9.30
C LYS A 30 -1.46 2.70 -8.89
N PHE A 31 -0.69 1.76 -9.41
CA PHE A 31 0.76 1.70 -9.28
C PHE A 31 1.41 1.79 -10.65
N GLY A 32 2.40 2.65 -10.81
CA GLY A 32 3.09 2.79 -12.09
C GLY A 32 4.06 3.94 -12.14
N LEU A 33 4.29 4.41 -13.37
CA LEU A 33 5.14 5.58 -13.60
C LEU A 33 4.38 6.85 -13.20
N LEU A 34 5.12 7.76 -12.57
CA LEU A 34 4.60 9.07 -12.20
C LEU A 34 4.81 10.04 -13.35
N VAL A 35 3.75 10.76 -13.70
CA VAL A 35 3.73 11.80 -14.72
C VAL A 35 3.40 13.12 -14.04
N GLY A 36 4.15 14.17 -14.37
CA GLY A 36 3.99 15.51 -13.82
C GLY A 36 5.30 16.31 -13.87
N ASP A 37 5.19 17.62 -13.75
CA ASP A 37 6.30 18.58 -13.81
C ASP A 37 6.74 19.09 -12.43
N SER A 38 5.98 18.76 -11.38
CA SER A 38 6.24 19.17 -10.00
C SER A 38 5.73 18.13 -9.00
N MET A 39 6.21 18.17 -7.76
CA MET A 39 5.71 17.31 -6.68
C MET A 39 4.19 17.41 -6.45
N LYS A 40 3.55 18.53 -6.81
CA LYS A 40 2.12 18.75 -6.63
C LYS A 40 1.29 18.16 -7.78
N SER A 41 1.88 18.03 -8.96
CA SER A 41 1.23 17.54 -10.18
C SER A 41 1.53 16.08 -10.49
N LEU A 42 2.44 15.42 -9.74
CA LEU A 42 2.70 13.99 -9.93
C LEU A 42 1.43 13.15 -9.76
N ASP A 43 1.19 12.27 -10.73
CA ASP A 43 0.11 11.29 -10.70
C ASP A 43 0.50 9.98 -11.41
N VAL A 44 -0.25 8.92 -11.10
CA VAL A 44 -0.23 7.65 -11.85
C VAL A 44 -1.48 7.61 -12.74
N THR A 45 -1.29 7.73 -14.04
CA THR A 45 -2.40 7.73 -15.01
C THR A 45 -2.89 6.30 -15.30
N GLU A 46 -1.97 5.35 -15.38
CA GLU A 46 -2.20 3.94 -15.71
C GLU A 46 -1.36 3.00 -14.84
N ASN A 47 -1.80 1.74 -14.73
CA ASN A 47 -1.02 0.73 -14.04
C ASN A 47 0.17 0.30 -14.88
N LYS A 48 1.36 0.29 -14.28
CA LYS A 48 2.59 -0.18 -14.93
C LYS A 48 3.50 -0.87 -13.92
N PHE A 49 3.73 -2.15 -14.15
CA PHE A 49 4.51 -3.00 -13.24
C PHE A 49 5.94 -3.25 -13.72
N ILE A 50 6.35 -2.65 -14.85
CA ILE A 50 7.73 -2.65 -15.33
C ILE A 50 8.30 -1.24 -15.19
N ILE A 51 9.27 -1.10 -14.29
CA ILE A 51 9.89 0.17 -13.92
C ILE A 51 11.30 0.21 -14.52
N PRO A 52 11.59 1.15 -15.44
CA PRO A 52 12.94 1.29 -15.97
C PRO A 52 13.86 1.84 -14.87
N TYR A 53 15.07 1.32 -14.81
CA TYR A 53 16.10 1.74 -13.87
C TYR A 53 16.57 3.15 -14.22
N LYS A 54 16.20 4.13 -13.40
CA LYS A 54 16.59 5.54 -13.58
C LYS A 54 17.02 6.11 -12.24
N VAL A 55 18.23 6.64 -12.19
CA VAL A 55 18.82 7.27 -10.99
C VAL A 55 19.03 8.76 -11.22
N GLY A 56 19.24 9.52 -10.15
CA GLY A 56 19.51 10.96 -10.24
C GLY A 56 18.33 11.81 -10.72
N THR A 57 17.10 11.28 -10.64
CA THR A 57 15.91 12.01 -11.08
C THR A 57 15.56 13.14 -10.08
N LYS A 58 15.23 14.32 -10.61
CA LYS A 58 14.81 15.48 -9.81
C LYS A 58 13.52 15.20 -9.02
N LEU A 59 12.57 14.51 -9.64
CA LEU A 59 11.31 14.09 -9.04
C LEU A 59 11.27 12.56 -8.91
N PRO A 60 10.48 12.02 -7.96
CA PRO A 60 10.04 10.63 -8.00
C PRO A 60 9.40 10.31 -9.35
N TYR A 61 9.68 9.12 -9.90
CA TYR A 61 9.26 8.76 -11.25
C TYR A 61 8.41 7.48 -11.31
N PHE A 62 8.26 6.79 -10.18
CA PHE A 62 7.33 5.68 -10.05
C PHE A 62 6.75 5.65 -8.64
N GLY A 63 5.64 4.94 -8.47
CA GLY A 63 5.00 4.76 -7.19
C GLY A 63 3.52 4.48 -7.35
N PHE A 64 2.70 4.99 -6.44
CA PHE A 64 1.27 4.74 -6.49
C PHE A 64 0.45 5.94 -6.05
N LYS A 65 -0.83 5.90 -6.43
CA LYS A 65 -1.86 6.79 -5.92
C LYS A 65 -2.95 6.00 -5.20
N ILE A 66 -3.58 6.67 -4.25
CA ILE A 66 -4.73 6.18 -3.51
C ILE A 66 -5.80 7.26 -3.51
N ILE A 67 -7.02 6.89 -3.88
CA ILE A 67 -8.21 7.71 -3.68
C ILE A 67 -9.12 6.97 -2.68
N PRO A 68 -9.18 7.40 -1.41
CA PRO A 68 -10.04 6.77 -0.42
C PRO A 68 -11.52 7.04 -0.73
N ASP A 69 -12.39 6.14 -0.30
CA ASP A 69 -13.86 6.26 -0.32
C ASP A 69 -14.40 7.19 0.78
N HIS A 70 -13.51 7.70 1.64
CA HIS A 70 -13.84 8.50 2.80
C HIS A 70 -13.03 9.80 2.89
N ASN A 71 -13.60 10.79 3.58
CA ASN A 71 -12.93 12.07 3.88
C ASN A 71 -12.17 12.08 5.22
N LYS A 72 -12.14 10.94 5.93
CA LYS A 72 -11.42 10.78 7.19
C LYS A 72 -9.91 10.77 6.96
N PRO A 73 -9.09 11.28 7.90
CA PRO A 73 -7.66 11.08 7.87
C PRO A 73 -7.30 9.59 7.93
N TYR A 74 -6.21 9.21 7.27
CA TYR A 74 -5.65 7.87 7.29
C TYR A 74 -4.13 7.95 7.25
N SER A 75 -3.46 6.86 7.60
CA SER A 75 -2.01 6.76 7.53
C SER A 75 -1.58 5.72 6.51
N ILE A 76 -0.45 6.00 5.85
CA ILE A 76 0.20 5.10 4.91
C ILE A 76 1.59 4.75 5.45
N GLN A 77 1.92 3.47 5.39
CA GLN A 77 3.29 2.97 5.48
C GLN A 77 3.50 1.98 4.35
N THR A 78 4.72 1.89 3.82
CA THR A 78 5.06 0.87 2.84
C THR A 78 6.17 -0.04 3.32
N VAL A 79 6.16 -1.28 2.84
CA VAL A 79 7.25 -2.24 3.02
C VAL A 79 7.70 -2.70 1.63
N ILE A 80 8.99 -2.52 1.34
CA ILE A 80 9.57 -2.86 0.04
C ILE A 80 10.50 -4.05 0.22
N TYR A 81 10.23 -5.11 -0.55
CA TYR A 81 11.08 -6.28 -0.65
C TYR A 81 11.84 -6.20 -1.97
N LEU A 82 13.16 -6.29 -1.91
CA LEU A 82 14.04 -6.19 -3.07
C LEU A 82 14.57 -7.58 -3.43
N PRO A 83 15.01 -7.81 -4.68
CA PRO A 83 15.58 -9.09 -5.09
C PRO A 83 16.98 -9.35 -4.50
N ALA A 84 17.70 -8.29 -4.09
CA ALA A 84 19.02 -8.34 -3.48
C ALA A 84 19.22 -7.14 -2.54
N PRO A 85 20.25 -7.13 -1.67
CA PRO A 85 20.57 -5.97 -0.85
C PRO A 85 20.92 -4.75 -1.72
N PRO A 86 20.32 -3.56 -1.49
CA PRO A 86 20.77 -2.33 -2.13
C PRO A 86 22.12 -1.89 -1.54
N LYS A 87 22.83 -0.98 -2.21
CA LYS A 87 24.08 -0.43 -1.63
C LYS A 87 23.81 0.42 -0.39
N THR A 88 22.75 1.22 -0.43
CA THR A 88 22.35 2.12 0.66
C THR A 88 20.82 2.19 0.73
N THR A 89 20.33 2.60 1.89
CA THR A 89 18.92 2.94 2.09
C THR A 89 18.83 4.44 2.37
N SER A 90 18.01 5.17 1.61
CA SER A 90 17.91 6.63 1.70
C SER A 90 16.46 7.11 1.88
N GLY A 91 16.30 8.43 2.07
CA GLY A 91 15.00 9.09 2.09
C GLY A 91 14.16 8.78 3.32
N ASN A 92 12.88 8.46 3.11
CA ASN A 92 11.93 8.16 4.19
C ASN A 92 11.88 6.67 4.55
N LEU A 93 12.90 5.89 4.19
CA LEU A 93 12.99 4.48 4.52
C LEU A 93 13.66 4.29 5.89
N LYS A 94 13.14 3.33 6.66
CA LYS A 94 13.63 2.82 7.93
C LYS A 94 14.06 1.39 7.73
N GLY A 95 15.34 1.13 7.96
CA GLY A 95 15.95 -0.18 7.81
C GLY A 95 17.38 -0.04 7.35
N GLN A 96 18.04 -1.18 7.22
CA GLN A 96 19.38 -1.32 6.68
C GLN A 96 19.32 -2.13 5.39
N PRO A 97 20.33 -2.04 4.51
CA PRO A 97 20.38 -2.85 3.29
C PRO A 97 20.14 -4.35 3.47
N GLN A 98 20.61 -4.93 4.57
CA GLN A 98 20.40 -6.36 4.87
C GLN A 98 18.93 -6.74 5.11
N ASP A 99 18.05 -5.77 5.39
CA ASP A 99 16.63 -6.02 5.61
C ASP A 99 15.87 -6.27 4.30
N TYR A 100 16.55 -6.27 3.14
CA TYR A 100 15.94 -6.37 1.80
C TYR A 100 14.95 -7.53 1.64
N ALA A 101 15.26 -8.70 2.22
CA ALA A 101 14.43 -9.91 2.13
C ALA A 101 13.28 -9.92 3.15
N THR A 102 13.47 -9.28 4.31
CA THR A 102 12.42 -9.13 5.34
C THR A 102 11.53 -7.90 5.11
N GLY A 103 11.94 -7.02 4.21
CA GLY A 103 11.25 -5.82 3.80
C GLY A 103 11.75 -4.56 4.50
N ILE A 104 12.11 -3.55 3.71
CA ILE A 104 12.52 -2.22 4.18
C ILE A 104 11.26 -1.35 4.30
N LYS A 105 11.02 -0.80 5.51
CA LYS A 105 9.79 -0.07 5.81
C LYS A 105 9.95 1.41 5.55
N SER A 106 8.88 2.12 5.19
CA SER A 106 8.89 3.59 5.22
C SER A 106 8.55 4.12 6.62
N LEU A 107 8.77 5.42 6.81
CA LEU A 107 8.06 6.19 7.82
C LEU A 107 6.54 6.08 7.60
N VAL A 108 5.79 6.11 8.70
CA VAL A 108 4.33 6.26 8.68
C VAL A 108 4.03 7.73 8.42
N LYS A 109 3.16 8.01 7.44
CA LYS A 109 2.72 9.37 7.12
C LYS A 109 1.19 9.47 7.09
N SER A 110 0.65 10.56 7.60
CA SER A 110 -0.79 10.83 7.62
C SER A 110 -1.23 11.62 6.38
N TYR A 111 -2.40 11.27 5.86
CA TYR A 111 -3.00 11.84 4.66
C TYR A 111 -4.50 12.10 4.87
N ARG A 112 -5.07 12.94 4.02
CA ARG A 112 -6.51 13.17 3.90
C ARG A 112 -6.87 13.27 2.43
N GLY A 113 -7.89 12.54 1.99
CA GLY A 113 -8.27 12.48 0.58
C GLY A 113 -7.23 11.78 -0.29
N ARG A 114 -7.17 12.16 -1.58
CA ARG A 114 -6.21 11.61 -2.55
C ARG A 114 -4.77 11.76 -2.06
N SER A 115 -3.99 10.70 -2.19
CA SER A 115 -2.54 10.71 -1.92
C SER A 115 -1.76 10.09 -3.08
N VAL A 116 -0.52 10.57 -3.25
CA VAL A 116 0.46 10.03 -4.19
C VAL A 116 1.76 9.81 -3.45
N ILE A 117 2.27 8.59 -3.53
CA ILE A 117 3.54 8.18 -2.93
C ILE A 117 4.49 7.86 -4.07
N GLY A 118 5.62 8.57 -4.10
CA GLY A 118 6.63 8.41 -5.13
C GLY A 118 7.95 7.90 -4.58
N TYR A 119 8.62 7.13 -5.42
CA TYR A 119 9.92 6.54 -5.18
C TYR A 119 10.92 6.96 -6.26
N ARG A 120 12.20 6.85 -5.89
CA ARG A 120 13.35 6.94 -6.78
C ARG A 120 14.24 5.74 -6.49
N LEU A 121 14.97 5.31 -7.51
CA LEU A 121 16.07 4.40 -7.31
C LEU A 121 17.35 5.19 -7.05
N GLU A 122 18.22 4.62 -6.24
CA GLU A 122 19.55 5.13 -5.94
C GLU A 122 20.63 4.31 -6.67
N PRO A 123 21.84 4.88 -6.89
CA PRO A 123 22.96 4.10 -7.41
C PRO A 123 23.27 2.87 -6.54
N GLY A 124 23.09 1.68 -7.11
CA GLY A 124 23.34 0.41 -6.43
C GLY A 124 22.08 -0.28 -5.92
N ASP A 125 20.89 0.23 -6.23
CA ASP A 125 19.67 -0.58 -6.14
C ASP A 125 19.71 -1.72 -7.17
N PRO A 126 19.23 -2.92 -6.84
CA PRO A 126 19.26 -4.05 -7.78
C PRO A 126 18.20 -3.92 -8.89
N CYS A 127 18.44 -4.59 -10.01
CA CYS A 127 17.35 -4.90 -10.95
C CYS A 127 16.74 -6.26 -10.58
N GLY A 128 15.50 -6.52 -11.03
CA GLY A 128 14.81 -7.78 -10.79
C GLY A 128 13.40 -7.60 -10.25
N ASP A 129 12.88 -8.64 -9.61
CA ASP A 129 11.50 -8.69 -9.14
C ASP A 129 11.40 -8.13 -7.71
N TYR A 130 10.52 -7.17 -7.54
CA TYR A 130 10.25 -6.45 -6.30
C TYR A 130 8.84 -6.74 -5.82
N LYS A 131 8.63 -6.62 -4.51
CA LYS A 131 7.29 -6.58 -3.91
C LYS A 131 7.15 -5.34 -3.06
N LEU A 132 6.05 -4.63 -3.23
CA LEU A 132 5.62 -3.51 -2.40
C LEU A 132 4.36 -3.92 -1.64
N VAL A 133 4.39 -3.78 -0.32
CA VAL A 133 3.19 -3.92 0.54
C VAL A 133 2.82 -2.54 1.06
N VAL A 134 1.60 -2.12 0.80
CA VAL A 134 1.01 -0.87 1.28
C VAL A 134 0.16 -1.17 2.50
N LEU A 135 0.47 -0.51 3.61
CA LEU A 135 -0.27 -0.59 4.85
C LEU A 135 -1.10 0.69 5.01
N ILE A 136 -2.39 0.52 5.26
CA ILE A 136 -3.32 1.60 5.61
C ILE A 136 -3.69 1.45 7.08
N ASN A 137 -3.47 2.51 7.88
CA ASN A 137 -3.74 2.49 9.33
C ASN A 137 -3.07 1.31 10.04
N GLY A 138 -1.83 0.99 9.64
CA GLY A 138 -1.01 -0.08 10.22
C GLY A 138 -1.40 -1.49 9.78
N LYS A 139 -2.40 -1.66 8.91
CA LYS A 139 -2.82 -2.97 8.39
C LYS A 139 -2.42 -3.14 6.93
N PRO A 140 -1.86 -4.28 6.51
CA PRO A 140 -1.66 -4.59 5.10
C PRO A 140 -2.97 -4.43 4.33
N TRP A 141 -2.91 -3.73 3.21
CA TRP A 141 -4.08 -3.41 2.41
C TRP A 141 -3.92 -3.81 0.94
N GLN A 142 -2.77 -3.45 0.33
CA GLN A 142 -2.49 -3.79 -1.06
C GLN A 142 -1.07 -4.35 -1.20
N GLU A 143 -0.92 -5.39 -2.01
CA GLU A 143 0.38 -5.89 -2.45
C GLU A 143 0.56 -5.63 -3.95
N VAL A 144 1.78 -5.25 -4.34
CA VAL A 144 2.16 -5.03 -5.73
C VAL A 144 3.46 -5.76 -6.01
N ASN A 145 3.40 -6.70 -6.95
CA ASN A 145 4.61 -7.29 -7.55
C ASN A 145 4.96 -6.48 -8.79
N TYR A 146 6.21 -6.03 -8.90
CA TYR A 146 6.69 -5.24 -10.03
C TYR A 146 8.15 -5.58 -10.33
N LYS A 147 8.62 -5.23 -11.52
CA LYS A 147 9.98 -5.52 -11.97
C LYS A 147 10.73 -4.24 -12.26
N VAL A 148 11.95 -4.13 -11.76
CA VAL A 148 12.91 -3.11 -12.17
C VAL A 148 13.80 -3.70 -13.26
N VAL A 149 13.85 -3.04 -14.41
CA VAL A 149 14.61 -3.47 -15.59
C VAL A 149 15.66 -2.42 -15.96
N PRO A 150 16.79 -2.79 -16.59
CA PRO A 150 17.75 -1.81 -17.10
C PRO A 150 17.09 -0.75 -18.00
N ALA A 151 17.64 0.46 -18.03
CA ALA A 151 17.04 1.61 -18.74
C ALA A 151 16.78 1.38 -20.24
N ASN A 152 17.49 0.44 -20.87
CA ASN A 152 17.46 0.14 -22.30
C ASN A 152 16.92 -1.27 -22.59
N ALA A 153 16.19 -1.89 -21.65
CA ALA A 153 15.60 -3.21 -21.82
C ALA A 153 14.29 -3.17 -22.60
#